data_AF-A0A9X8VGE7-F1
#
_entry.id   AF-A0A9X8VGE7-F1
#
_cell.length_a   1.000
_cell.length_b   1.000
_cell.length_c   1.000
_cell.angle_alpha   90.00
_cell.angle_beta   90.00
_cell.angle_gamma   90.00
#
_symmetry.space_group_name_H-M   'P 1'
#
loop_
_entity.id
_entity.type
_entity.pdbx_description
1 polymer ?
#
loop_
_entity_poly.entity_id
_entity_poly.type
_entity_poly.pdbx_seq_one_letter_code
_entity_poly.pdbx_strand_id
1 'polypeptide(L)'
;DPHDPKVIAQALADGVPQGVIEAAQQSPVYKMAMDWKLALPLHPEYRTLPMVWYVPPLSPIQSAADAGELAHSGVLPDVESLRIPVQYLANLLTAGDTEPVLLALKRMLAMRHYKRAETVDGVVDTSALEQVGLSEAQAQEMYRYLAIANYEDRFVVPSSHRELAREAFPESKGCGFSFGDGCHGSDGKFNLFNSRRIDAIDVTAKTARPEDAS
;
A
#
# COMPACT_ATOMS: atom_id res chain seq x y z
N ASP A 1 10.83 -3.89 -7.73
CA ASP A 1 11.39 -3.78 -6.38
C ASP A 1 11.92 -2.38 -6.19
N PRO A 2 11.39 -1.58 -5.24
CA PRO A 2 11.83 -0.20 -5.00
C PRO A 2 13.26 -0.10 -4.42
N HIS A 3 13.86 -1.22 -3.98
CA HIS A 3 15.24 -1.27 -3.51
C HIS A 3 16.25 -1.69 -4.58
N ASP A 4 15.80 -2.16 -5.75
CA ASP A 4 16.69 -2.55 -6.84
C ASP A 4 17.30 -1.28 -7.49
N PRO A 5 18.63 -1.12 -7.53
CA PRO A 5 19.29 0.04 -8.12
C PRO A 5 18.93 0.24 -9.59
N LYS A 6 18.63 -0.83 -10.35
CA LYS A 6 18.20 -0.71 -11.75
C LYS A 6 16.80 -0.09 -11.85
N VAL A 7 15.89 -0.49 -10.97
CA VAL A 7 14.53 0.05 -10.92
C VAL A 7 14.55 1.51 -10.48
N ILE A 8 15.39 1.87 -9.51
CA ILE A 8 15.57 3.25 -9.06
C ILE A 8 16.09 4.14 -10.21
N ALA A 9 17.15 3.69 -10.90
CA ALA A 9 17.70 4.43 -12.03
C ALA A 9 16.67 4.62 -13.16
N GLN A 10 15.89 3.58 -13.46
CA GLN A 10 14.83 3.64 -14.46
C GLN A 10 13.70 4.57 -14.02
N ALA A 11 13.25 4.51 -12.77
CA ALA A 11 12.19 5.37 -12.25
C ALA A 11 12.57 6.86 -12.34
N LEU A 12 13.83 7.20 -12.03
CA LEU A 12 14.34 8.56 -12.21
C LEU A 12 14.36 8.98 -13.69
N ALA A 13 14.77 8.08 -14.58
CA ALA A 13 14.75 8.34 -16.03
C ALA A 13 13.32 8.56 -16.58
N ASP A 14 12.34 7.87 -16.00
CA ASP A 14 10.91 7.99 -16.34
C ASP A 14 10.23 9.20 -15.66
N GLY A 15 10.97 10.02 -14.91
CA GLY A 15 10.47 11.26 -14.29
C GLY A 15 9.75 11.06 -12.95
N VAL A 16 9.90 9.92 -12.29
CA VAL A 16 9.34 9.69 -10.94
C VAL A 16 10.12 10.53 -9.93
N PRO A 17 9.45 11.39 -9.12
CA PRO A 17 10.13 12.22 -8.13
C PRO A 17 10.85 11.37 -7.07
N GLN A 18 12.02 11.85 -6.63
CA GLN A 18 12.83 11.16 -5.61
C GLN A 18 12.04 10.86 -4.32
N GLY A 19 11.20 11.79 -3.85
CA GLY A 19 10.37 11.58 -2.66
C GLY A 19 9.32 10.47 -2.83
N VAL A 20 8.87 10.19 -4.06
CA VAL A 20 7.97 9.06 -4.36
C VAL A 20 8.75 7.73 -4.33
N ILE A 21 9.99 7.71 -4.81
CA ILE A 21 10.86 6.53 -4.76
C ILE A 21 11.19 6.17 -3.30
N GLU A 22 11.55 7.16 -2.48
CA GLU A 22 11.81 6.98 -1.04
C GLU A 22 10.57 6.45 -0.30
N ALA A 23 9.39 7.01 -0.60
CA ALA A 23 8.13 6.50 -0.05
C ALA A 23 7.84 5.06 -0.50
N ALA A 24 8.17 4.69 -1.73
CA ALA A 24 8.01 3.33 -2.23
C ALA A 24 8.90 2.32 -1.49
N GLN A 25 10.13 2.71 -1.13
CA GLN A 25 11.06 1.88 -0.34
C GLN A 25 10.54 1.59 1.07
N GLN A 26 9.79 2.53 1.66
CA GLN A 26 9.22 2.39 2.99
C GLN A 26 7.75 1.91 2.97
N SER A 27 7.23 1.50 1.80
CA SER A 27 5.81 1.24 1.62
C SER A 27 5.32 0.04 2.42
N PRO A 28 4.35 0.21 3.34
CA PRO A 28 3.71 -0.91 4.03
C PRO A 28 2.93 -1.80 3.07
N VAL A 29 2.39 -1.23 1.98
CA VAL A 29 1.64 -1.97 0.96
C VAL A 29 2.56 -2.93 0.20
N TYR A 30 3.76 -2.47 -0.18
CA TYR A 30 4.76 -3.32 -0.82
C TYR A 30 5.17 -4.47 0.12
N LYS A 31 5.43 -4.18 1.40
CA LYS A 31 5.75 -5.21 2.40
C LYS A 31 4.66 -6.27 2.52
N MET A 32 3.39 -5.86 2.64
CA MET A 32 2.28 -6.79 2.80
C MET A 32 1.99 -7.63 1.55
N ALA A 33 2.08 -7.05 0.35
CA ALA A 33 1.75 -7.73 -0.91
C ALA A 33 2.93 -8.52 -1.49
N MET A 34 4.13 -7.95 -1.47
CA MET A 34 5.31 -8.50 -2.15
C MET A 34 6.18 -9.33 -1.21
N ASP A 35 6.53 -8.80 -0.04
CA ASP A 35 7.50 -9.44 0.86
C ASP A 35 6.82 -10.54 1.69
N TRP A 36 5.74 -10.20 2.40
CA TRP A 36 5.08 -11.10 3.35
C TRP A 36 3.92 -11.89 2.76
N LYS A 37 3.49 -11.61 1.53
CA LYS A 37 2.40 -12.34 0.84
C LYS A 37 1.12 -12.45 1.69
N LEU A 38 0.77 -11.39 2.40
CA LEU A 38 -0.41 -11.32 3.26
C LEU A 38 -1.59 -10.65 2.55
N ALA A 39 -1.31 -9.61 1.76
CA ALA A 39 -2.33 -8.89 1.02
C ALA A 39 -2.57 -9.57 -0.33
N LEU A 40 -3.84 -9.71 -0.70
CA LEU A 40 -4.30 -10.34 -1.94
C LEU A 40 -5.27 -9.38 -2.68
N PRO A 41 -5.27 -9.38 -4.03
CA PRO A 41 -6.15 -8.52 -4.82
C PRO A 41 -7.62 -8.94 -4.66
N LEU A 42 -8.56 -7.99 -4.80
CA LEU A 42 -9.99 -8.32 -4.82
C LEU A 42 -10.44 -8.70 -6.23
N HIS A 43 -11.04 -9.88 -6.39
CA HIS A 43 -11.53 -10.41 -7.67
C HIS A 43 -10.54 -10.24 -8.84
N PRO A 44 -9.32 -10.82 -8.76
CA PRO A 44 -8.34 -10.73 -9.85
C PRO A 44 -8.84 -11.27 -11.19
N GLU A 45 -9.83 -12.16 -11.19
CA GLU A 45 -10.50 -12.71 -12.38
C GLU A 45 -11.20 -11.66 -13.25
N TYR A 46 -11.49 -10.46 -12.71
CA TYR A 46 -12.02 -9.34 -13.50
C TYR A 46 -10.96 -8.69 -14.40
N ARG A 47 -9.68 -9.05 -14.25
CA ARG A 47 -8.57 -8.63 -15.12
C ARG A 47 -8.38 -7.11 -15.20
N THR A 48 -8.82 -6.37 -14.19
CA THR A 48 -8.64 -4.91 -14.08
C THR A 48 -7.31 -4.51 -13.44
N LEU A 49 -6.54 -5.50 -12.92
CA LEU A 49 -5.34 -5.29 -12.11
C LEU A 49 -5.62 -4.33 -10.93
N PRO A 50 -6.46 -4.75 -9.97
CA PRO A 50 -6.90 -3.87 -8.89
C PRO A 50 -5.72 -3.44 -8.01
N MET A 51 -5.75 -2.17 -7.58
CA MET A 51 -4.71 -1.56 -6.74
C MET A 51 -5.11 -1.46 -5.26
N VAL A 52 -6.30 -1.96 -4.89
CA VAL A 52 -6.76 -2.07 -3.50
C VAL A 52 -6.78 -3.55 -3.12
N TRP A 53 -5.97 -3.91 -2.11
CA TRP A 53 -5.69 -5.29 -1.72
C TRP A 53 -6.14 -5.53 -0.27
N TYR A 54 -6.40 -6.79 0.06
CA TYR A 54 -7.00 -7.20 1.32
C TYR A 54 -6.18 -8.30 1.99
N VAL A 55 -6.01 -8.20 3.30
CA VAL A 55 -5.49 -9.31 4.12
C VAL A 55 -6.70 -10.17 4.52
N PRO A 56 -6.70 -11.50 4.28
CA PRO A 56 -7.82 -12.36 4.63
C PRO A 56 -8.02 -12.39 6.16
N PRO A 57 -9.27 -12.39 6.67
CA PRO A 57 -9.52 -12.37 8.11
C PRO A 57 -9.27 -13.74 8.74
N LEU A 58 -8.68 -13.76 9.94
CA LEU A 58 -8.72 -14.92 10.81
C LEU A 58 -10.13 -15.04 11.40
N SER A 59 -10.69 -16.25 11.43
CA SER A 59 -11.96 -16.53 12.12
C SER A 59 -11.72 -17.29 13.42
N PRO A 60 -12.71 -17.33 14.33
CA PRO A 60 -12.70 -18.31 15.41
C PRO A 60 -12.54 -19.73 14.84
N ILE A 61 -11.92 -20.59 15.64
CA ILE A 61 -11.85 -22.01 15.34
C ILE A 61 -13.26 -22.59 15.51
N GLN A 62 -13.62 -23.60 14.72
CA GLN A 62 -14.91 -24.26 14.86
C GLN A 62 -15.07 -24.80 16.29
N SER A 63 -16.25 -24.64 16.91
CA SER A 63 -16.51 -24.98 18.32
C SER A 63 -16.26 -26.44 18.70
N ALA A 64 -16.08 -27.34 17.71
CA ALA A 64 -15.66 -28.72 17.93
C ALA A 64 -14.18 -28.85 18.32
N ALA A 65 -13.33 -27.87 17.97
CA ALA A 65 -11.93 -27.80 18.39
C ALA A 65 -11.77 -27.42 19.87
N ASP A 66 -12.68 -26.59 20.41
CA ASP A 66 -12.70 -26.20 21.83
C ASP A 66 -12.94 -27.41 22.76
N ALA A 67 -13.41 -28.54 22.22
CA ALA A 67 -13.61 -29.80 22.94
C ALA A 67 -12.32 -30.64 23.09
N GLY A 68 -11.17 -30.16 22.61
CA GLY A 68 -9.86 -30.79 22.84
C GLY A 68 -9.35 -31.73 21.74
N GLU A 69 -10.02 -31.77 20.59
CA GLU A 69 -9.69 -32.64 19.44
C GLU A 69 -9.07 -31.81 18.30
N LEU A 70 -8.08 -30.97 18.59
CA LEU A 70 -7.34 -30.29 17.53
C LEU A 70 -6.29 -31.23 16.94
N ALA A 71 -6.52 -31.64 15.69
CA ALA A 71 -5.43 -32.08 14.84
C ALA A 71 -4.49 -30.89 14.63
N HIS A 72 -3.35 -30.90 15.30
CA HIS A 72 -2.30 -29.92 15.08
C HIS A 72 -1.49 -30.33 13.85
N SER A 73 -1.39 -29.46 12.85
CA SER A 73 -0.38 -29.58 11.79
C SER A 73 0.96 -29.04 12.31
N GLY A 74 1.51 -29.70 13.33
CA GLY A 74 2.73 -29.29 14.03
C GLY A 74 2.42 -28.40 15.23
N VAL A 75 2.93 -27.16 15.22
CA VAL A 75 2.81 -26.20 16.33
C VAL A 75 1.58 -25.28 16.17
N LEU A 76 1.11 -25.11 14.95
CA LEU A 76 -0.01 -24.24 14.62
C LEU A 76 -1.35 -25.01 14.59
N PRO A 77 -2.48 -24.37 14.98
CA PRO A 77 -3.80 -24.91 14.70
C PRO A 77 -4.00 -25.05 13.19
N ASP A 78 -4.71 -26.10 12.78
CA ASP A 78 -4.99 -26.31 11.36
C ASP A 78 -5.85 -25.17 10.83
N VAL A 79 -5.39 -24.49 9.78
CA VAL A 79 -6.09 -23.32 9.20
C VAL A 79 -7.39 -23.74 8.52
N GLU A 80 -7.45 -25.01 8.14
CA GLU A 80 -8.56 -25.74 7.59
C GLU A 80 -9.69 -25.95 8.62
N SER A 81 -9.39 -25.81 9.93
CA SER A 81 -10.37 -25.86 11.04
C SER A 81 -11.02 -24.51 11.38
N LEU A 82 -10.64 -23.45 10.67
CA LEU A 82 -11.24 -22.12 10.80
C LEU A 82 -12.71 -22.16 10.37
N ARG A 83 -13.57 -21.46 11.13
CA ARG A 83 -15.01 -21.38 10.85
C ARG A 83 -15.34 -20.83 9.46
N ILE A 84 -14.56 -19.88 8.94
CA ILE A 84 -14.77 -19.34 7.59
C ILE A 84 -14.15 -20.32 6.58
N PRO A 85 -14.94 -20.86 5.63
CA PRO A 85 -14.40 -21.75 4.61
C PRO A 85 -13.32 -21.06 3.78
N VAL A 86 -12.13 -21.65 3.70
CA VAL A 86 -11.00 -21.08 2.92
C VAL A 86 -11.38 -20.91 1.45
N GLN A 87 -12.18 -21.82 0.89
CA GLN A 87 -12.67 -21.73 -0.48
C GLN A 87 -13.48 -20.45 -0.74
N TYR A 88 -14.24 -19.97 0.26
CA TYR A 88 -14.98 -18.71 0.13
C TYR A 88 -14.03 -17.52 -0.04
N LEU A 89 -12.98 -17.46 0.77
CA LEU A 89 -11.95 -16.42 0.68
C LEU A 89 -11.17 -16.52 -0.63
N ALA A 90 -10.90 -17.74 -1.10
CA ALA A 90 -10.22 -17.98 -2.37
C ALA A 90 -11.02 -17.46 -3.57
N ASN A 91 -12.34 -17.72 -3.58
CA ASN A 91 -13.23 -17.20 -4.61
C ASN A 91 -13.28 -15.66 -4.63
N LEU A 92 -13.00 -15.00 -3.50
CA LEU A 92 -13.01 -13.55 -3.37
C LEU A 92 -11.66 -12.89 -3.74
N LEU A 93 -10.55 -13.52 -3.38
CA LEU A 93 -9.23 -12.88 -3.37
C LEU A 93 -8.22 -13.46 -4.38
N THR A 94 -8.46 -14.67 -4.87
CA THR A 94 -7.46 -15.43 -5.64
C THR A 94 -8.10 -16.24 -6.77
N ALA A 95 -9.27 -15.83 -7.26
CA ALA A 95 -10.01 -16.49 -8.34
C ALA A 95 -10.27 -17.99 -8.08
N GLY A 96 -10.43 -18.39 -6.82
CA GLY A 96 -10.70 -19.76 -6.40
C GLY A 96 -9.49 -20.57 -5.95
N ASP A 97 -8.27 -20.06 -6.09
CA ASP A 97 -7.05 -20.71 -5.62
C ASP A 97 -6.85 -20.54 -4.10
N THR A 98 -6.91 -21.65 -3.35
CA THR A 98 -6.79 -21.62 -1.89
C THR A 98 -5.37 -21.44 -1.38
N GLU A 99 -4.34 -21.75 -2.17
CA GLU A 99 -2.95 -21.79 -1.70
C GLU A 99 -2.45 -20.43 -1.17
N PRO A 100 -2.66 -19.30 -1.87
CA PRO A 100 -2.18 -18.00 -1.37
C PRO A 100 -2.94 -17.55 -0.12
N VAL A 101 -4.22 -17.90 0.00
CA VAL A 101 -5.04 -17.59 1.16
C VAL A 101 -4.55 -18.38 2.38
N LEU A 102 -4.31 -19.68 2.22
CA LEU A 102 -3.77 -20.53 3.28
C LEU A 102 -2.41 -20.02 3.75
N LEU A 103 -1.52 -19.64 2.83
CA LEU A 103 -0.22 -19.08 3.16
C LEU A 103 -0.35 -17.81 4.00
N ALA A 104 -1.19 -16.86 3.59
CA ALA A 104 -1.41 -15.62 4.32
C ALA A 104 -1.97 -15.88 5.74
N LEU A 105 -2.94 -16.77 5.87
CA LEU A 105 -3.54 -17.16 7.16
C LEU A 105 -2.52 -17.87 8.07
N LYS A 106 -1.76 -18.84 7.54
CA LYS A 106 -0.69 -19.56 8.26
C LYS A 106 0.38 -18.59 8.77
N ARG A 107 0.79 -17.61 7.96
CA ARG A 107 1.77 -16.57 8.35
C ARG A 107 1.27 -15.69 9.49
N MET A 108 0.01 -15.29 9.49
CA MET A 108 -0.56 -14.52 10.60
C MET A 108 -0.64 -15.34 11.90
N LEU A 109 -1.00 -16.63 11.82
CA LEU A 109 -1.00 -17.52 12.99
C LEU A 109 0.43 -17.78 13.50
N ALA A 110 1.40 -17.96 12.61
CA ALA A 110 2.80 -18.12 12.95
C ALA A 110 3.34 -16.92 13.73
N MET A 111 3.04 -15.69 13.29
CA MET A 111 3.39 -14.47 14.02
C MET A 111 2.74 -14.45 15.42
N ARG A 112 1.46 -14.82 15.54
CA ARG A 112 0.77 -14.90 16.84
C ARG A 112 1.40 -15.93 17.77
N HIS A 113 1.80 -17.08 17.25
CA HIS A 113 2.49 -18.12 18.01
C HIS A 113 3.83 -17.62 18.55
N TYR A 114 4.67 -17.07 17.68
CA TYR A 114 5.98 -16.50 18.03
C TYR A 114 5.86 -15.42 19.12
N LYS A 115 4.97 -14.44 18.92
CA LYS A 115 4.77 -13.35 19.89
C LYS A 115 4.18 -13.82 21.21
N ARG A 116 3.37 -14.87 21.22
CA ARG A 116 2.88 -15.48 22.47
C ARG A 116 4.02 -16.13 23.25
N ALA A 117 4.84 -16.96 22.62
CA ALA A 117 5.99 -17.59 23.28
C ALA A 117 6.93 -16.54 23.89
N GLU A 118 7.19 -15.46 23.14
CA GLU A 118 8.03 -14.36 23.61
C GLU A 118 7.43 -13.59 24.78
N THR A 119 6.13 -13.27 24.74
CA THR A 119 5.49 -12.37 25.73
C THR A 119 4.92 -13.08 26.95
N VAL A 120 4.50 -14.34 26.80
CA VAL A 120 3.87 -15.12 27.88
C VAL A 120 4.90 -16.05 28.53
N ASP A 121 5.59 -16.84 27.71
CA ASP A 121 6.50 -17.88 28.20
C ASP A 121 7.93 -17.34 28.38
N GLY A 122 8.24 -16.18 27.81
CA GLY A 122 9.57 -15.56 27.88
C GLY A 122 10.62 -16.30 27.06
N VAL A 123 10.19 -17.11 26.08
CA VAL A 123 11.07 -17.96 25.25
C VAL A 123 10.95 -17.54 23.79
N VAL A 124 12.06 -17.57 23.08
CA VAL A 124 12.08 -17.37 21.63
C VAL A 124 11.81 -18.71 20.94
N ASP A 125 10.63 -18.85 20.33
CA ASP A 125 10.24 -20.05 19.59
C ASP A 125 9.92 -19.72 18.12
N THR A 126 10.84 -20.09 17.23
CA THR A 126 10.77 -19.85 15.77
C THR A 126 10.14 -20.99 14.99
N SER A 127 9.76 -22.09 15.63
CA SER A 127 9.27 -23.30 14.95
C SER A 127 8.11 -23.01 13.99
N ALA A 128 7.15 -22.19 14.43
CA ALA A 128 6.01 -21.77 13.63
C ALA A 128 6.40 -20.84 12.46
N LEU A 129 7.44 -20.00 12.63
CA LEU A 129 7.92 -19.09 11.59
C LEU A 129 8.65 -19.86 10.49
N GLU A 130 9.49 -20.82 10.87
CA GLU A 130 10.22 -21.70 9.96
C GLU A 130 9.27 -22.50 9.07
N GLN A 131 8.16 -23.00 9.64
CA GLN A 131 7.13 -23.74 8.90
C GLN A 131 6.50 -22.93 7.74
N VAL A 132 6.44 -21.60 7.86
CA VAL A 132 5.83 -20.70 6.85
C VAL A 132 6.86 -19.88 6.06
N GLY A 133 8.15 -20.16 6.27
CA GLY A 133 9.27 -19.49 5.62
C GLY A 133 9.39 -18.01 5.99
N LEU A 134 9.09 -17.64 7.24
CA LEU A 134 9.32 -16.29 7.77
C LEU A 134 10.55 -16.28 8.67
N SER A 135 11.33 -15.19 8.62
CA SER A 135 12.38 -14.94 9.60
C SER A 135 11.85 -14.23 10.84
N GLU A 136 12.60 -14.27 11.94
CA GLU A 136 12.29 -13.50 13.15
C GLU A 136 12.16 -12.01 12.85
N ALA A 137 13.08 -11.45 12.06
CA ALA A 137 13.05 -10.04 11.67
C ALA A 137 11.77 -9.69 10.89
N GLN A 138 11.34 -10.55 9.97
CA GLN A 138 10.07 -10.38 9.27
C GLN A 138 8.87 -10.46 10.21
N ALA A 139 8.87 -11.39 11.16
CA ALA A 139 7.79 -11.51 12.14
C ALA A 139 7.69 -10.31 13.09
N GLN A 140 8.83 -9.76 13.52
CA GLN A 140 8.91 -8.54 14.32
C GLN A 140 8.45 -7.31 13.53
N GLU A 141 8.83 -7.22 12.26
CA GLU A 141 8.39 -6.13 11.39
C GLU A 141 6.89 -6.23 11.09
N MET A 142 6.38 -7.43 10.80
CA MET A 142 4.94 -7.69 10.69
C MET A 142 4.20 -7.25 11.96
N TYR A 143 4.73 -7.57 13.14
CA TYR A 143 4.15 -7.14 14.41
C TYR A 143 4.15 -5.60 14.56
N ARG A 144 5.24 -4.93 14.17
CA ARG A 144 5.30 -3.45 14.15
C ARG A 144 4.20 -2.86 13.26
N TYR A 145 4.05 -3.34 12.03
CA TYR A 145 3.10 -2.74 11.08
C TYR A 145 1.64 -3.17 11.31
N LEU A 146 1.38 -4.39 11.77
CA LEU A 146 0.02 -4.94 11.92
C LEU A 146 -0.55 -4.75 13.33
N ALA A 147 0.27 -4.83 14.38
CA ALA A 147 -0.19 -4.78 15.76
C ALA A 147 0.03 -3.40 16.41
N ILE A 148 1.26 -2.86 16.34
CA ILE A 148 1.54 -1.52 16.88
C ILE A 148 0.90 -0.46 15.97
N ALA A 149 1.17 -0.56 14.66
CA ALA A 149 0.53 0.20 13.60
C ALA A 149 0.53 1.72 13.85
N ASN A 150 1.72 2.27 14.12
CA ASN A 150 1.93 3.70 14.25
C ASN A 150 1.44 4.47 13.01
N TYR A 151 1.06 5.73 13.17
CA TYR A 151 0.44 6.49 12.09
C TYR A 151 1.36 6.61 10.86
N GLU A 152 2.63 6.93 11.10
CA GLU A 152 3.68 7.05 10.09
C GLU A 152 4.00 5.73 9.40
N ASP A 153 3.82 4.60 10.08
CA ASP A 153 4.02 3.26 9.51
C ASP A 153 2.80 2.83 8.65
N ARG A 154 1.60 3.31 8.98
CA ARG A 154 0.37 3.00 8.23
C ARG A 154 0.27 3.79 6.93
N PHE A 155 0.67 5.06 6.93
CA PHE A 155 0.43 5.98 5.83
C PHE A 155 1.73 6.59 5.32
N VAL A 156 2.34 5.90 4.36
CA VAL A 156 3.50 6.41 3.61
C VAL A 156 3.01 6.97 2.28
N VAL A 157 2.43 8.18 2.33
CA VAL A 157 1.84 8.86 1.17
C VAL A 157 2.73 10.05 0.76
N PRO A 158 3.44 9.98 -0.38
CA PRO A 158 4.27 11.08 -0.84
C PRO A 158 3.43 12.23 -1.42
N SER A 159 4.04 13.41 -1.55
CA SER A 159 3.44 14.51 -2.31
C SER A 159 3.24 14.09 -3.77
N SER A 160 2.13 14.50 -4.38
CA SER A 160 1.89 14.32 -5.81
C SER A 160 2.63 15.33 -6.69
N HIS A 161 3.43 16.22 -6.08
CA HIS A 161 4.27 17.18 -6.77
C HIS A 161 3.53 18.03 -7.82
N ARG A 162 2.43 18.69 -7.41
CA ARG A 162 1.57 19.50 -8.30
C ARG A 162 2.35 20.63 -9.00
N GLU A 163 3.45 21.07 -8.40
CA GLU A 163 4.36 22.08 -8.90
C GLU A 163 5.20 21.66 -10.12
N LEU A 164 5.42 20.36 -10.34
CA LEU A 164 6.29 19.91 -11.44
C LEU A 164 5.63 20.04 -12.83
N ALA A 165 4.31 19.98 -12.89
CA ALA A 165 3.54 20.01 -14.13
C ALA A 165 2.73 21.29 -14.35
N ARG A 166 2.76 22.23 -13.39
CA ARG A 166 1.90 23.43 -13.39
C ARG A 166 2.61 24.64 -12.81
N GLU A 167 2.15 25.83 -13.20
CA GLU A 167 2.56 27.09 -12.56
C GLU A 167 1.90 27.20 -11.17
N ALA A 168 2.54 26.63 -10.15
CA ALA A 168 2.00 26.60 -8.79
C ALA A 168 1.90 28.00 -8.15
N PHE A 169 2.76 28.94 -8.54
CA PHE A 169 2.77 30.30 -7.97
C PHE A 169 1.47 31.07 -8.24
N PRO A 170 1.04 31.29 -9.50
CA PRO A 170 -0.23 31.97 -9.77
C PRO A 170 -1.44 31.17 -9.28
N GLU A 171 -1.40 29.83 -9.37
CA GLU A 171 -2.46 28.97 -8.82
C GLU A 171 -2.65 29.21 -7.32
N SER A 172 -1.58 29.24 -6.53
CA SER A 172 -1.64 29.46 -5.08
C SER A 172 -2.25 30.80 -4.67
N LYS A 173 -2.25 31.80 -5.56
CA LYS A 173 -2.75 33.16 -5.29
C LYS A 173 -4.21 33.35 -5.73
N GLY A 174 -4.69 32.56 -6.68
CA GLY A 174 -6.02 32.72 -7.28
C GLY A 174 -6.96 31.53 -7.17
N CYS A 175 -6.47 30.34 -6.75
CA CYS A 175 -7.32 29.15 -6.64
C CYS A 175 -8.40 29.33 -5.55
N GLY A 176 -9.63 28.90 -5.83
CA GLY A 176 -10.77 28.96 -4.90
C GLY A 176 -11.73 30.14 -5.13
N PHE A 177 -11.35 31.14 -5.92
CA PHE A 177 -12.23 32.25 -6.30
C PHE A 177 -13.16 31.86 -7.47
N SER A 178 -14.23 31.12 -7.16
CA SER A 178 -15.19 30.60 -8.13
C SER A 178 -16.22 31.65 -8.60
N PHE A 179 -15.76 32.81 -9.06
CA PHE A 179 -16.63 33.88 -9.60
C PHE A 179 -17.17 33.57 -11.01
N GLY A 180 -16.66 32.52 -11.66
CA GLY A 180 -17.09 32.10 -12.99
C GLY A 180 -16.40 32.88 -14.11
N ASP A 181 -15.07 32.88 -14.14
CA ASP A 181 -14.29 33.59 -15.17
C ASP A 181 -14.43 33.03 -16.59
N GLY A 182 -15.00 31.83 -16.76
CA GLY A 182 -15.25 31.22 -18.07
C GLY A 182 -13.98 30.83 -18.84
N CYS A 183 -12.81 30.77 -18.18
CA CYS A 183 -11.52 30.51 -18.82
C CYS A 183 -10.81 29.26 -18.29
N HIS A 184 -11.38 28.58 -17.29
CA HIS A 184 -10.87 27.32 -16.76
C HIS A 184 -11.26 26.11 -17.63
N GLY A 185 -10.38 25.10 -17.71
CA GLY A 185 -10.64 23.83 -18.43
C GLY A 185 -10.23 23.80 -19.90
N SER A 186 -9.55 24.83 -20.40
CA SER A 186 -9.01 24.90 -21.76
C SER A 186 -7.61 25.52 -21.79
N ASP A 187 -6.73 25.01 -22.64
CA ASP A 187 -5.38 25.57 -22.84
C ASP A 187 -5.38 26.82 -23.75
N GLY A 188 -6.43 26.99 -24.55
CA GLY A 188 -6.60 28.15 -25.41
C GLY A 188 -6.88 29.42 -24.59
N LYS A 189 -6.14 30.50 -24.87
CA LYS A 189 -6.39 31.82 -24.25
C LYS A 189 -7.65 32.51 -24.79
N PHE A 190 -8.07 32.16 -26.01
CA PHE A 190 -9.26 32.71 -26.63
C PHE A 190 -10.53 32.21 -25.94
N ASN A 191 -11.45 33.11 -25.64
CA ASN A 191 -12.79 32.79 -25.16
C ASN A 191 -13.79 33.81 -25.71
N LEU A 192 -15.06 33.40 -25.85
CA LEU A 192 -16.13 34.23 -26.44
C LEU A 192 -16.51 35.44 -25.58
N PHE A 193 -16.27 35.36 -24.27
CA PHE A 193 -16.71 36.36 -23.30
C PHE A 193 -15.65 37.44 -23.03
N ASN A 194 -14.54 37.45 -23.77
CA ASN A 194 -13.42 38.37 -23.60
C ASN A 194 -12.92 38.45 -22.14
N SER A 195 -12.98 37.32 -21.45
CA SER A 195 -12.56 37.16 -20.06
C SER A 195 -11.11 36.68 -19.97
N ARG A 196 -10.58 36.59 -18.75
CA ARG A 196 -9.22 36.11 -18.45
C ARG A 196 -9.26 35.23 -17.20
N ARG A 197 -8.33 34.28 -17.10
CA ARG A 197 -8.23 33.41 -15.91
C ARG A 197 -7.87 34.22 -14.66
N ILE A 198 -8.57 33.96 -13.56
CA ILE A 198 -8.32 34.58 -12.24
C ILE A 198 -6.98 34.11 -11.66
N ASP A 199 -6.60 32.86 -11.91
CA ASP A 199 -5.43 32.18 -11.33
C ASP A 199 -4.21 32.18 -12.26
N ALA A 200 -4.07 33.17 -13.14
CA ALA A 200 -2.98 33.28 -14.13
C ALA A 200 -2.41 34.70 -14.24
N ILE A 201 -1.19 34.82 -14.79
CA ILE A 201 -0.55 36.11 -15.07
C ILE A 201 -0.76 36.49 -16.54
N ASP A 202 -1.57 37.52 -16.77
CA ASP A 202 -1.83 38.04 -18.13
C ASP A 202 -0.82 39.12 -18.56
N VAL A 203 -0.27 39.86 -17.61
CA VAL A 203 0.74 40.90 -17.87
C VAL A 203 2.12 40.26 -17.96
N THR A 204 2.65 40.13 -19.17
CA THR A 204 3.97 39.54 -19.41
C THR A 204 5.11 40.43 -18.92
N ALA A 205 6.19 39.81 -18.45
CA ALA A 205 7.40 40.52 -18.06
C ALA A 205 8.03 41.21 -19.29
N LYS A 206 8.39 42.49 -19.16
CA LYS A 206 9.10 43.27 -20.19
C LYS A 206 10.61 43.36 -19.98
N THR A 207 11.08 42.88 -18.84
CA THR A 207 12.49 42.82 -18.46
C THR A 207 12.91 41.36 -18.43
N ALA A 208 13.97 41.01 -19.16
CA ALA A 208 14.55 39.68 -19.08
C ALA A 208 15.06 39.43 -17.66
N ARG A 209 14.63 38.33 -17.02
CA ARG A 209 15.29 37.86 -15.80
C ARG A 209 16.60 37.19 -16.22
N PRO A 210 17.70 37.37 -15.46
CA PRO A 210 18.98 36.74 -15.80
C PRO A 210 18.93 35.20 -15.87
N GLU A 211 17.90 34.57 -15.28
CA GLU A 211 17.68 33.13 -15.27
C GLU A 211 17.08 32.59 -16.58
N ASP A 212 16.50 33.44 -17.44
CA ASP A 212 15.87 33.04 -18.71
C ASP A 212 16.87 32.96 -19.89
N ALA A 213 18.18 33.15 -19.62
CA ALA A 213 19.25 33.27 -20.63
C ALA A 213 20.26 32.11 -20.64
N SER A 214 20.01 31.02 -19.92
CA SER A 214 20.88 29.83 -19.83
C SER A 214 20.14 28.55 -20.25
#